data_AF-A0A924GZD9-F1
#
_entry.id   AF-A0A924GZD9-F1
#
_cell.length_a   1.000
_cell.length_b   1.000
_cell.length_c   1.000
_cell.angle_alpha   90.00
_cell.angle_beta   90.00
_cell.angle_gamma   90.00
#
_symmetry.space_group_name_H-M   'P 1'
#
loop_
_entity.id
_entity.type
_entity.pdbx_description
1 polymer ?
#
loop_
_entity_poly.entity_id
_entity_poly.type
_entity_poly.pdbx_seq_one_letter_code
_entity_poly.pdbx_strand_id
1 'polypeptide(L)' 'FEAKQIAFVSCNAWDALAATWYGFRTLWVNRYRLPFEELDTQPTRTGASLRDVLGFF' A
#
# COMPACT_ATOMS: atom_id res chain seq x y z
N PHE A 1 10.31 14.83 -8.36
CA PHE A 1 10.00 13.40 -8.60
C PHE A 1 8.50 13.27 -8.76
N GLU A 2 8.04 12.44 -9.69
CA GLU A 2 6.59 12.16 -9.83
C GLU A 2 6.15 11.20 -8.72
N ALA A 3 4.91 11.31 -8.23
CA ALA A 3 4.40 10.48 -7.13
C ALA A 3 4.56 8.97 -7.40
N LYS A 4 4.34 8.54 -8.66
CA LYS A 4 4.52 7.15 -9.12
C LYS A 4 5.95 6.61 -9.01
N GLN A 5 6.95 7.47 -8.78
CA GLN A 5 8.35 7.07 -8.56
C GLN A 5 8.67 6.79 -7.09
N ILE A 6 7.73 7.09 -6.18
CA ILE A 6 7.89 6.91 -4.74
C ILE A 6 7.04 5.70 -4.30
N ALA A 7 7.66 4.81 -3.52
CA ALA A 7 6.96 3.72 -2.85
C ALA A 7 6.50 4.16 -1.46
N PHE A 8 5.18 4.26 -1.26
CA PHE A 8 4.56 4.55 0.02
C PHE A 8 4.16 3.25 0.72
N VAL A 9 4.58 3.06 1.96
CA VAL A 9 4.38 1.81 2.71
C VAL A 9 3.71 2.13 4.04
N SER A 10 2.57 1.50 4.32
CA SER A 10 1.83 1.68 5.57
C SER A 10 1.21 0.37 6.03
N CYS A 11 1.06 0.20 7.34
CA CYS A 11 0.31 -0.93 7.91
C CYS A 11 -1.19 -0.66 8.04
N ASN A 12 -1.59 0.60 7.90
CA ASN A 12 -2.99 1.03 7.98
C ASN A 12 -3.59 1.01 6.56
N ALA A 13 -4.74 0.34 6.40
CA ALA A 13 -5.38 0.20 5.09
C ALA A 13 -5.78 1.57 4.51
N TRP A 14 -6.44 2.41 5.31
CA TRP A 14 -6.90 3.75 4.91
C TRP A 14 -5.77 4.68 4.45
N ASP A 15 -4.58 4.58 5.05
CA ASP A 15 -3.42 5.39 4.69
C ASP A 15 -2.80 4.92 3.37
N ALA A 16 -2.67 3.59 3.21
CA ALA A 16 -2.25 2.99 1.93
C ALA A 16 -3.23 3.34 0.79
N LEU A 17 -4.53 3.48 1.10
CA LEU A 17 -5.53 3.88 0.12
C LEU A 17 -5.45 5.35 -0.25
N ALA A 18 -5.36 6.24 0.74
CA ALA A 18 -5.18 7.66 0.49
C ALA A 18 -3.92 7.94 -0.36
N ALA A 19 -2.82 7.23 -0.08
CA ALA A 19 -1.61 7.31 -0.88
C ALA A 19 -1.79 6.78 -2.32
N THR A 20 -2.66 5.78 -2.51
CA THR A 20 -2.99 5.24 -3.83
C THR A 20 -3.78 6.27 -4.64
N TRP A 21 -4.78 6.91 -4.04
CA TRP A 21 -5.54 7.98 -4.67
C TRP A 21 -4.68 9.19 -5.03
N TYR A 22 -3.67 9.50 -4.21
CA TYR A 22 -2.71 10.57 -4.51
C TYR A 22 -1.81 10.24 -5.72
N GLY A 23 -1.59 8.95 -6.00
CA GLY A 23 -0.79 8.49 -7.14
C GLY A 23 0.59 7.94 -6.79
N PHE A 24 0.83 7.55 -5.53
CA PHE A 24 2.02 6.78 -5.15
C PHE A 24 1.92 5.32 -5.60
N ARG A 25 3.08 4.64 -5.73
CA ARG A 25 3.09 3.17 -5.67
C ARG A 25 2.92 2.77 -4.21
N THR A 26 1.92 1.96 -3.89
CA THR A 26 1.53 1.68 -2.50
C THR A 26 1.70 0.23 -2.10
N LEU A 27 2.21 -0.01 -0.90
CA LEU A 27 2.20 -1.32 -0.24
C LEU A 27 1.49 -1.21 1.11
N TRP A 28 0.36 -1.91 1.21
CA TRP A 28 -0.29 -2.15 2.49
C TRP A 28 0.32 -3.38 3.19
N VAL A 29 0.97 -3.17 4.33
CA VAL A 29 1.56 -4.25 5.14
C VAL A 29 0.53 -4.72 6.17
N ASN A 30 -0.29 -5.68 5.78
CA ASN A 30 -1.33 -6.26 6.62
C ASN A 30 -0.78 -7.43 7.47
N ARG A 31 -0.06 -7.10 8.55
CA ARG A 31 0.52 -8.09 9.47
C ARG A 31 -0.51 -8.96 10.18
N TYR A 32 -1.72 -8.42 10.35
CA TYR A 32 -2.78 -9.01 11.15
C TYR A 32 -3.83 -9.74 10.32
N ARG A 33 -3.66 -9.80 8.99
CA ARG A 33 -4.64 -10.38 8.05
C ARG A 33 -6.06 -9.85 8.28
N LEU A 34 -6.16 -8.53 8.50
CA LEU A 34 -7.44 -7.84 8.61
C LEU A 34 -8.18 -7.88 7.26
N PRO A 35 -9.52 -7.92 7.26
CA PRO A 35 -10.29 -7.75 6.03
C PRO A 35 -9.96 -6.39 5.40
N PHE A 36 -10.01 -6.35 4.07
CA PHE A 36 -9.84 -5.11 3.34
C PHE A 36 -11.10 -4.23 3.50
N GLU A 37 -10.91 -2.91 3.59
CA GLU A 37 -12.03 -1.96 3.70
C GLU A 37 -12.77 -1.84 2.36
N GLU A 38 -14.11 -1.75 2.38
CA GLU A 38 -14.98 -1.65 1.19
C GLU A 38 -14.95 -0.26 0.53
N LEU A 39 -13.76 0.26 0.24
CA LEU A 39 -13.56 1.60 -0.35
C LEU A 39 -13.32 1.56 -1.87
N ASP A 40 -13.72 0.47 -2.54
CA ASP A 40 -13.64 0.18 -3.99
C ASP A 40 -12.24 0.19 -4.65
N THR A 41 -11.30 0.97 -4.13
CA THR A 41 -9.92 1.07 -4.62
C THR A 41 -9.04 0.13 -3.81
N GLN A 42 -8.11 -0.58 -4.43
CA GLN A 42 -7.11 -1.39 -3.71
C GLN A 42 -5.73 -0.71 -3.76
N PRO A 43 -4.89 -0.86 -2.72
CA PRO A 43 -3.50 -0.47 -2.82
C PRO A 43 -2.78 -1.26 -3.93
N THR A 44 -1.70 -0.69 -4.47
CA THR A 44 -0.95 -1.29 -5.59
C THR A 44 -0.48 -2.71 -5.25
N ARG A 45 -0.10 -2.94 -3.99
CA ARG A 45 0.24 -4.26 -3.43
C ARG A 45 -0.21 -4.37 -1.97
N THR A 46 -0.43 -5.60 -1.53
CA THR A 46 -0.60 -5.96 -0.13
C THR A 46 0.43 -7.03 0.24
N GLY A 47 1.01 -6.92 1.44
CA GLY A 47 2.00 -7.86 1.97
C GLY A 47 1.76 -8.16 3.45
N ALA A 48 2.46 -9.16 3.98
CA ALA A 48 2.39 -9.55 5.39
C ALA A 48 3.52 -8.96 6.23
N SER A 49 4.59 -8.45 5.60
CA SER A 49 5.74 -7.89 6.30
C SER A 49 6.43 -6.78 5.48
N LEU A 50 7.35 -6.05 6.12
CA LEU A 50 8.13 -5.04 5.41
C LEU A 50 9.06 -5.63 4.34
N ARG A 51 9.37 -6.94 4.38
CA ARG A 51 10.17 -7.60 3.34
C ARG A 51 9.50 -7.56 1.97
N ASP A 52 8.18 -7.44 1.94
CA ASP A 52 7.42 -7.38 0.69
C ASP A 52 7.71 -6.09 -0.12
N VAL A 53 8.36 -5.09 0.49
CA VAL A 53 8.86 -3.89 -0.21
C VAL A 53 9.89 -4.23 -1.30
N LEU A 54 10.59 -5.35 -1.16
CA LEU A 54 11.58 -5.80 -2.13
C LEU A 54 10.95 -6.08 -3.50
N GLY A 55 9.64 -6.39 -3.57
CA GLY A 55 8.93 -6.58 -4.83
C GLY A 55 8.72 -5.30 -5.65
N PHE A 56 9.17 -4.14 -5.17
CA PHE A 56 9.17 -2.90 -5.95
C PHE A 56 10.45 -2.67 -6.78
N PHE A 57 11.52 -3.42 -6.50
CA PHE A 57 12.83 -3.35 -7.13
C PHE A 57 13.13 -4.64 -7.92
#